data_AF-A0A2R7K6L9-F1
#
_entry.id   AF-A0A2R7K6L9-F1
#
_cell.length_a   1.000
_cell.length_b   1.000
_cell.length_c   1.000
_cell.angle_alpha   90.00
_cell.angle_beta   90.00
_cell.angle_gamma   90.00
#
_symmetry.space_group_name_H-M   'P 1'
#
loop_
_entity.id
_entity.type
_entity.pdbx_description
1 polymer ?
#
loop_
_entity_poly.entity_id
_entity_poly.type
_entity_poly.pdbx_seq_one_letter_code
_entity_poly.pdbx_strand_id
1 'polypeptide(L)' 'MLKIAHRGAKGYEPENTLKSFQKALDLNADGIELDVHL' A
#
# COMPACT_ATOMS: atom_id res chain seq x y z
N MET A 1 -11.97 6.61 -11.35
CA MET A 1 -12.16 5.85 -10.09
C MET A 1 -10.79 5.71 -9.47
N LEU A 2 -10.61 6.11 -8.20
CA LEU A 2 -9.31 6.04 -7.52
C LEU A 2 -9.03 4.62 -7.04
N LYS A 3 -7.80 4.14 -7.21
CA LYS A 3 -7.26 2.86 -6.72
C LYS A 3 -6.43 3.11 -5.47
N ILE A 4 -7.00 2.83 -4.30
CA ILE A 4 -6.30 2.99 -3.03
C ILE A 4 -5.80 1.62 -2.57
N ALA A 5 -4.49 1.52 -2.29
CA ALA A 5 -3.85 0.29 -1.84
C ALA A 5 -4.06 0.08 -0.33
N HIS A 6 -4.95 -0.86 0.02
CA HIS A 6 -5.27 -1.23 1.40
C HIS A 6 -4.07 -1.90 2.09
N ARG A 7 -3.42 -1.16 3.00
CA ARG A 7 -2.18 -1.50 3.71
C ARG A 7 -0.98 -1.74 2.79
N GLY A 8 -0.94 -1.03 1.65
CA GLY A 8 0.03 -1.26 0.58
C GLY A 8 -0.34 -2.40 -0.37
N ALA A 9 0.63 -2.93 -1.10
CA ALA A 9 0.47 -4.07 -2.01
C ALA A 9 0.52 -5.41 -1.26
N LYS A 10 -0.38 -5.62 -0.29
CA LYS A 10 -0.34 -6.77 0.64
C LYS A 10 -0.43 -8.17 0.01
N GLY A 11 -0.85 -8.27 -1.25
CA GLY A 11 -0.80 -9.52 -2.02
C GLY A 11 0.58 -9.86 -2.58
N TYR A 12 1.52 -8.91 -2.58
CA TYR A 12 2.87 -9.04 -3.12
C TYR A 12 3.96 -8.89 -2.06
N GLU A 13 3.72 -8.08 -1.03
CA GLU A 13 4.69 -7.72 0.01
C GLU A 13 4.00 -7.65 1.38
N PRO A 14 4.72 -7.79 2.51
CA PRO A 14 4.13 -7.69 3.85
C PRO A 14 3.37 -6.36 4.06
N GLU A 15 2.14 -6.42 4.55
CA GLU A 15 1.29 -5.24 4.73
C GLU A 15 1.86 -4.21 5.71
N ASN A 16 1.47 -2.94 5.56
CA ASN A 16 1.94 -1.82 6.39
C ASN A 16 3.48 -1.68 6.45
N THR A 17 4.18 -2.02 5.37
CA THR A 17 5.64 -1.82 5.24
C THR A 17 5.96 -0.84 4.12
N LEU A 18 7.09 -0.12 4.26
CA LEU A 18 7.59 0.77 3.20
C LEU A 18 7.79 0.03 1.86
N LYS A 19 8.20 -1.24 1.91
CA LYS A 19 8.36 -2.08 0.71
C LYS A 19 7.02 -2.33 0.02
N SER A 20 5.98 -2.62 0.79
CA SER A 20 4.62 -2.81 0.27
C SER A 20 3.99 -1.52 -0.26
N PHE A 21 4.30 -0.38 0.38
CA PHE A 21 3.91 0.94 -0.09
C PHE A 21 4.58 1.28 -1.43
N GLN A 22 5.90 1.08 -1.53
CA GLN A 22 6.62 1.28 -2.80
C GLN A 22 6.07 0.38 -3.90
N LYS A 23 5.83 -0.90 -3.61
CA LYS A 23 5.25 -1.84 -4.57
C LYS A 23 3.84 -1.42 -5.03
N ALA A 24 3.03 -0.80 -4.16
CA ALA A 24 1.73 -0.26 -4.55
C ALA A 24 1.86 0.91 -5.53
N LEU A 25 2.83 1.81 -5.30
CA LEU A 25 3.13 2.91 -6.22
C LEU A 25 3.65 2.40 -7.57
N ASP A 26 4.52 1.38 -7.57
CA ASP A 26 5.02 0.73 -8.79
C ASP A 26 3.87 0.07 -9.59
N LEU A 27 2.80 -0.35 -8.91
CA LEU A 27 1.58 -0.89 -9.51
C LEU A 27 0.54 0.19 -9.89
N ASN A 28 0.93 1.47 -9.85
CA ASN A 28 0.12 2.62 -10.20
C ASN A 28 -1.12 2.79 -9.31
N ALA A 29 -1.02 2.53 -8.01
CA ALA A 29 -2.03 2.96 -7.05
C ALA A 29 -2.08 4.50 -6.99
N ASP A 30 -3.28 5.06 -6.85
CA ASP A 30 -3.49 6.51 -6.72
C ASP A 30 -3.21 6.99 -5.28
N GLY A 31 -3.22 6.07 -4.32
CA GLY A 31 -2.92 6.35 -2.92
C GLY A 31 -2.70 5.07 -2.12
N ILE A 32 -2.23 5.25 -0.88
CA ILE A 32 -1.95 4.18 0.07
C ILE A 32 -2.82 4.43 1.31
N GLU A 33 -3.46 3.38 1.79
CA GLU A 33 -4.05 3.34 3.12
C GLU A 33 -3.09 2.62 4.07
N LEU A 34 -3.05 3.04 5.34
CA LEU A 34 -2.19 2.47 6.37
C LEU A 34 -2.86 2.52 7.75
N ASP A 35 -2.46 1.61 8.63
CA ASP A 35 -2.86 1.62 10.04
C ASP A 35 -1.78 2.31 10.92
N VAL A 36 -2.20 3.03 11.96
CA VAL A 36 -1.30 3.67 12.94
C VAL A 36 -1.77 3.31 14.35
N HIS A 37 -0.82 3.05 15.25
CA HIS A 37 -1.05 2.72 16.66
C HIS A 37 -0.10 3.55 17.56
N LEU A 38 -0.46 3.77 18.84
CA LEU A 38 0.36 4.45 19.84
C LEU A 38 1.18 3.46 20.67
#